data_AF-A0A1J4S9G2-F1
#
_entry.id   AF-A0A1J4S9G2-F1
#
_cell.length_a   1.000
_cell.length_b   1.000
_cell.length_c   1.000
_cell.angle_alpha   90.00
_cell.angle_beta   90.00
_cell.angle_gamma   90.00
#
_symmetry.space_group_name_H-M   'P 1'
#
loop_
_entity.id
_entity.type
_entity.pdbx_description
1 polymer ?
#
loop_
_entity_poly.entity_id
_entity_poly.type
_entity_poly.pdbx_seq_one_letter_code
_entity_poly.pdbx_strand_id
1 'polypeptide(L)' 'MAYENAYDTCILVSGDGDFAYVIEAVKRKGKHVENAYFWPRKNRQARHCASWHLRQVCDKFIFLNSQFLKCCF' A
#
# COMPACT_ATOMS: atom_id res chain seq x y z
N MET A 1 4.59 -22.54 -10.35
CA MET A 1 5.46 -21.85 -11.35
C MET A 1 4.75 -20.60 -11.86
N ALA A 2 4.89 -19.47 -11.16
CA ALA A 2 4.48 -18.10 -11.60
C ALA A 2 4.79 -17.02 -10.53
N TYR A 3 5.01 -17.41 -9.27
CA TYR A 3 4.96 -16.47 -8.13
C TYR A 3 6.28 -16.33 -7.34
N GLU A 4 7.31 -17.14 -7.64
CA GLU A 4 8.42 -17.32 -6.70
C GLU A 4 9.52 -16.26 -6.78
N ASN A 5 9.57 -15.43 -7.81
CA ASN A 5 10.52 -14.31 -7.88
C ASN A 5 10.31 -13.36 -9.07
N ALA A 6 9.11 -13.33 -9.67
CA ALA A 6 8.89 -12.57 -10.91
C ALA A 6 8.95 -11.04 -10.75
N TYR A 7 8.98 -10.55 -9.51
CA TYR A 7 8.95 -9.14 -9.19
C TYR A 7 9.88 -8.83 -8.01
N ASP A 8 10.54 -7.69 -8.07
CA ASP A 8 11.40 -7.17 -7.01
C ASP A 8 10.62 -6.28 -6.03
N THR A 9 9.59 -5.62 -6.55
CA THR A 9 8.75 -4.67 -5.81
C THR A 9 7.27 -5.01 -5.97
N CYS A 10 6.56 -5.07 -4.84
CA CYS A 10 5.11 -5.16 -4.78
C CYS A 10 4.54 -3.77 -4.49
N ILE A 11 3.59 -3.31 -5.33
CA ILE A 11 2.87 -2.06 -5.11
C ILE A 11 1.42 -2.41 -4.80
N LEU A 12 0.98 -2.17 -3.57
CA LEU A 12 -0.42 -2.27 -3.19
C LEU A 12 -1.09 -0.92 -3.39
N VAL A 13 -2.19 -0.87 -4.16
CA VAL A 13 -2.99 0.34 -4.31
C VAL A 13 -4.30 0.17 -3.54
N SER A 14 -4.27 0.34 -2.22
CA SER A 14 -5.45 0.18 -1.37
C SER A 14 -5.33 0.91 -0.03
N GLY A 15 -6.47 1.31 0.53
CA GLY A 15 -6.58 1.78 1.92
C GLY A 15 -7.07 0.68 2.89
N ASP A 16 -7.27 -0.54 2.39
CA ASP A 16 -7.81 -1.63 3.18
C ASP A 16 -6.73 -2.31 4.04
N GLY A 17 -7.06 -2.48 5.32
CA GLY A 17 -6.19 -3.07 6.35
C GLY A 17 -6.00 -4.58 6.18
N ASP A 18 -6.95 -5.26 5.54
CA ASP A 18 -7.00 -6.73 5.50
C ASP A 18 -5.86 -7.34 4.66
N PHE A 19 -5.21 -6.55 3.81
CA PHE A 19 -4.06 -6.96 3.02
C PHE A 19 -2.74 -7.01 3.80
N ALA A 20 -2.73 -6.65 5.09
CA ALA A 20 -1.52 -6.68 5.91
C ALA A 20 -0.85 -8.07 5.93
N TYR A 21 -1.64 -9.14 5.97
CA TYR A 21 -1.12 -10.52 5.93
C TYR A 21 -0.43 -10.85 4.60
N VAL A 22 -0.99 -10.37 3.48
CA VAL A 22 -0.41 -10.57 2.15
C VAL A 22 0.92 -9.81 2.03
N ILE A 23 0.95 -8.58 2.50
CA ILE A 23 2.17 -7.75 2.54
C ILE A 23 3.23 -8.42 3.41
N GLU A 24 2.86 -8.97 4.56
CA GLU A 24 3.80 -9.70 5.42
C GLU A 24 4.36 -10.95 4.73
N ALA A 25 3.53 -11.72 4.01
CA ALA A 25 3.99 -12.87 3.24
C ALA A 25 4.97 -12.48 2.12
N VAL A 26 4.73 -11.34 1.45
CA VAL A 26 5.64 -10.78 0.44
C VAL A 26 6.93 -10.26 1.08
N LYS A 27 6.84 -9.62 2.25
CA LYS A 27 7.99 -9.14 3.02
C LYS A 27 8.89 -10.27 3.50
N ARG A 28 8.29 -11.37 3.98
CA ARG A 28 9.01 -12.59 4.38
C ARG A 28 9.77 -13.24 3.21
N LYS A 29 9.35 -12.98 1.97
CA LYS A 29 10.10 -13.37 0.76
C LYS A 29 11.25 -12.41 0.43
N GLY A 30 11.51 -11.39 1.25
CA GLY A 30 12.60 -10.42 1.07
C GLY A 30 12.33 -9.39 -0.02
N LYS A 31 11.07 -9.19 -0.41
CA LYS A 31 10.69 -8.25 -1.48
C LYS A 31 10.33 -6.88 -0.94
N HIS A 32 10.57 -5.85 -1.75
CA HIS A 32 10.21 -4.47 -1.41
C HIS A 32 8.70 -4.29 -1.52
N VAL A 33 8.09 -3.63 -0.54
CA VAL A 33 6.64 -3.39 -0.55
C VAL A 33 6.33 -1.91 -0.40
N GLU A 34 5.63 -1.36 -1.39
CA GLU A 34 5.11 0.01 -1.39
C GLU A 34 3.59 -0.04 -1.29
N ASN A 35 3.00 0.79 -0.41
CA ASN A 35 1.55 0.95 -0.35
C ASN A 35 1.14 2.35 -0.79
N ALA A 36 0.34 2.42 -1.85
CA ALA A 36 -0.28 3.62 -2.36
C ALA A 36 -1.76 3.66 -1.97
N TYR A 37 -2.21 4.74 -1.36
CA TYR A 37 -3.59 4.84 -0.88
C TYR A 37 -4.21 6.20 -1.16
N PHE A 38 -5.54 6.21 -1.30
CA PHE A 38 -6.35 7.42 -1.47
C PHE A 38 -6.96 7.83 -0.13
N TRP A 39 -7.11 9.14 0.08
CA TRP A 39 -7.88 9.63 1.23
C TRP A 39 -9.38 9.37 0.98
N PRO A 40 -10.11 8.73 1.92
CA PRO A 40 -11.54 8.58 1.78
C PRO A 40 -12.22 9.95 1.86
N ARG A 41 -13.05 10.25 0.88
CA ARG A 41 -13.82 11.50 0.87
C ARG A 41 -14.89 11.46 1.96
N LYS A 42 -14.84 12.48 2.82
CA LYS A 42 -15.91 13.03 3.67
C LYS A 42 -16.55 12.05 4.69
N ASN A 43 -16.39 12.41 5.96
CA ASN A 43 -17.36 12.22 7.06
C ASN A 43 -17.25 11.03 8.02
N ARG A 44 -16.12 10.32 8.10
CA ARG A 44 -15.80 9.52 9.31
C ARG A 44 -14.33 9.67 9.64
N GLN A 45 -13.99 9.50 10.91
CA GLN A 45 -12.65 9.59 11.50
C GLN A 45 -11.56 8.88 10.64
N ALA A 46 -11.07 9.57 9.61
CA ALA A 46 -10.12 9.08 8.62
C ALA A 46 -8.66 9.29 9.08
N ARG A 47 -8.42 9.36 10.40
CA ARG A 47 -7.04 9.43 10.91
C ARG A 47 -6.26 8.13 10.68
N HIS A 48 -6.95 7.03 10.36
CA HIS A 48 -6.39 5.68 10.19
C HIS A 48 -6.81 5.05 8.84
N CYS A 49 -6.53 5.71 7.71
CA CYS A 49 -6.82 5.14 6.37
C CYS A 49 -5.78 4.15 5.84
N ALA A 50 -4.64 4.08 6.50
CA ALA A 50 -3.81 2.88 6.47
C ALA A 50 -3.83 2.38 7.91
N SER A 51 -4.23 1.12 8.11
CA SER A 51 -4.08 0.48 9.40
C SER A 51 -2.64 0.68 9.90
N TRP A 52 -2.46 0.97 11.18
CA TRP A 52 -1.11 1.08 11.78
C TRP A 52 -0.24 -0.13 11.42
N HIS A 53 -0.86 -1.30 11.28
CA HIS A 53 -0.21 -2.52 10.83
C HIS A 53 0.41 -2.40 9.44
N LEU A 54 -0.30 -1.88 8.44
CA LEU A 54 0.28 -1.66 7.12
C LEU A 54 1.50 -0.75 7.22
N ARG A 55 1.41 0.34 8.01
CA ARG A 55 2.51 1.29 8.21
C ARG A 55 3.78 0.68 8.78
N GLN A 56 3.66 -0.37 9.59
CA GLN A 56 4.83 -1.06 10.14
C GLN A 56 5.40 -2.11 9.18
N VAL A 57 4.59 -2.66 8.28
CA VAL A 57 5.02 -3.76 7.41
C VAL A 57 5.55 -3.25 6.06
N CYS A 58 4.96 -2.21 5.45
CA CYS A 58 5.45 -1.71 4.16
C CYS A 58 6.69 -0.82 4.32
N ASP A 59 7.56 -0.84 3.30
CA ASP A 59 8.76 0.00 3.27
C ASP A 59 8.45 1.46 2.95
N LYS A 60 7.47 1.67 2.06
CA LYS A 60 7.13 3.00 1.55
C LYS A 60 5.63 3.21 1.54
N PHE A 61 5.23 4.42 1.91
CA PHE A 61 3.85 4.88 1.87
C PHE A 61 3.70 6.02 0.89
N ILE A 62 2.87 5.81 -0.13
CA ILE A 62 2.59 6.80 -1.16
C ILE A 62 1.16 7.30 -0.97
N PHE A 63 1.02 8.60 -0.81
CA PHE A 63 -0.30 9.22 -0.74
C PHE A 63 -0.74 9.68 -2.13
N LEU A 64 -1.77 9.03 -2.67
CA LEU A 64 -2.33 9.38 -3.97
C LEU A 64 -3.33 10.52 -3.79
N ASN A 65 -2.86 11.74 -4.02
CA ASN A 65 -3.70 12.93 -4.00
C ASN A 65 -3.96 13.45 -5.42
N SER A 66 -4.94 14.34 -5.54
CA SER A 66 -5.28 14.90 -6.85
C SER A 66 -4.10 15.65 -7.47
N GLN A 67 -3.23 16.29 -6.68
CA GLN A 67 -2.03 16.98 -7.17
C GLN A 67 -0.97 16.02 -7.72
N PHE A 68 -0.85 14.81 -7.17
CA PHE A 68 0.05 13.76 -7.61
C PHE A 68 -0.35 13.25 -8.99
N LEU A 69 -1.65 13.20 -9.26
CA LEU A 69 -2.22 12.77 -10.54
C LEU A 69 -2.30 13.90 -11.59
N LYS A 70 -2.07 15.17 -11.22
CA LYS A 70 -2.16 16.31 -12.15
C LYS A 70 -1.15 16.25 -13.30
N CYS A 71 -0.05 15.52 -13.14
CA CYS A 71 0.96 15.38 -14.20
C CYS A 71 0.68 14.21 -15.14
N CYS A 72 -0.35 13.39 -14.84
CA CYS A 72 -0.69 12.19 -15.62
C CYS A 72 -1.83 12.41 -16.62
N PHE A 73 -2.55 13.54 -16.50
CA PHE A 73 -3.69 13.93 -17.33
C PHE A 73 -3.53 15.39 -17.74
#